data_AF-A0A0G1HNH3-F1
#
_entry.id   AF-A0A0G1HNH3-F1
#
_cell.length_a   1.000
_cell.length_b   1.000
_cell.length_c   1.000
_cell.angle_alpha   90.00
_cell.angle_beta   90.00
_cell.angle_gamma   90.00
#
_symmetry.space_group_name_H-M   'P 1'
#
loop_
_entity.id
_entity.type
_entity.pdbx_description
1 polymer ?
#
loop_
_entity_poly.entity_id
_entity_poly.type
_entity_poly.pdbx_seq_one_letter_code
_entity_poly.pdbx_strand_id
1 'polypeptide(L)'
;MLIAIALPAMSLADSSSSNGLVSGVGVSSSSSSLSKKEARQNTRGEIKDTRIQAKNSIKEAKTEEEWKEKQKDLEKLRNERNKKAQDTRSNARKTILDKREALKIDLKKIKDERKSKIVENTDKKLEKINDDRTNHLLNVLNHLEKALAKINVRISAAQSNGVDVSSAKKASDDAAKAIAAARTAVEAQAAKVYKMTITDENKLKADVGSTVKKLQDDLKQVRIVVQSAHDAVKKAAVALAKAIGLEDKPKSSSSSVSSSVSSQSSSQ
;
A
#
# COMPACT_ATOMS: atom_id res chain seq x y z
N MET A 1 29.13 -19.89 26.60
CA MET A 1 29.01 -21.35 26.41
C MET A 1 28.84 -21.63 24.94
N LEU A 2 29.93 -22.08 24.30
CA LEU A 2 30.00 -22.54 22.91
C LEU A 2 29.63 -24.03 22.87
N ILE A 3 28.67 -24.41 22.03
CA ILE A 3 28.50 -25.80 21.63
C ILE A 3 28.56 -25.84 20.11
N ALA A 4 29.73 -26.22 19.61
CA ALA A 4 29.99 -26.64 18.25
C ALA A 4 29.54 -28.11 18.11
N ILE A 5 28.78 -28.43 17.05
CA ILE A 5 28.51 -29.82 16.68
C ILE A 5 28.88 -30.00 15.22
N ALA A 6 29.81 -30.92 15.02
CA ALA A 6 30.49 -31.30 13.81
C ALA A 6 29.60 -32.15 12.87
N LEU A 7 29.93 -32.08 11.57
CA LEU A 7 29.54 -33.06 10.57
C LEU A 7 30.04 -34.47 10.94
N PRO A 8 29.35 -35.51 10.45
CA PRO A 8 30.03 -36.68 9.94
C PRO A 8 29.77 -36.92 8.45
N ALA A 9 30.85 -37.24 7.77
CA ALA A 9 30.90 -37.83 6.44
C ALA A 9 30.24 -39.21 6.42
N MET A 10 29.55 -39.55 5.34
CA MET A 10 29.06 -40.92 5.12
C MET A 10 29.33 -41.38 3.68
N SER A 11 30.37 -42.22 3.62
CA SER A 11 30.64 -43.40 2.81
C SER A 11 30.01 -43.59 1.42
N LEU A 12 30.94 -43.83 0.50
CA LEU A 12 30.87 -44.68 -0.69
C LEU A 12 29.94 -45.89 -0.57
N ALA A 13 29.21 -46.14 -1.65
CA ALA A 13 28.70 -47.47 -2.02
C ALA A 13 29.07 -47.73 -3.49
N ASP A 14 29.93 -48.74 -3.66
CA ASP A 14 30.20 -49.45 -4.91
C ASP A 14 28.95 -50.16 -5.43
N SER A 15 28.74 -50.17 -6.74
CA SER A 15 28.09 -51.30 -7.40
C SER A 15 28.73 -51.61 -8.75
N SER A 16 29.40 -52.76 -8.71
CA SER A 16 30.11 -53.52 -9.73
C SER A 16 29.27 -53.95 -10.95
N SER A 17 30.02 -54.14 -12.05
CA SER A 17 29.81 -55.09 -13.16
C SER A 17 28.83 -54.77 -14.30
N SER A 18 29.40 -54.51 -15.48
CA SER A 18 29.34 -55.51 -16.55
C SER A 18 30.50 -55.32 -17.54
N ASN A 19 31.25 -56.41 -17.75
CA ASN A 19 32.33 -56.53 -18.71
C ASN A 19 31.73 -56.87 -20.08
N GLY A 20 32.05 -56.08 -21.10
CA GLY A 20 31.68 -56.32 -22.50
C GLY A 20 32.85 -55.99 -23.41
N LEU A 21 33.60 -57.03 -23.77
CA LEU A 21 34.62 -57.05 -24.82
C LEU A 21 34.01 -56.63 -26.17
N VAL A 22 34.54 -55.57 -26.78
CA VAL A 22 34.56 -55.44 -28.25
C VAL A 22 35.89 -54.78 -28.64
N SER A 23 36.70 -55.56 -29.36
CA SER A 23 37.86 -55.15 -30.15
C SER A 23 37.41 -54.37 -31.39
N GLY A 24 38.19 -53.37 -31.81
CA GLY A 24 38.03 -52.83 -33.16
C GLY A 24 38.61 -51.44 -33.41
N VAL A 25 39.78 -51.45 -34.04
CA VAL A 25 40.20 -50.55 -35.15
C VAL A 25 40.28 -49.04 -34.88
N GLY A 26 41.47 -48.50 -35.12
CA GLY A 26 41.77 -47.09 -34.98
C GLY A 26 41.19 -46.17 -36.06
N VAL A 27 41.59 -44.91 -35.90
CA VAL A 27 41.44 -43.76 -36.82
C VAL A 27 40.11 -42.99 -36.73
N SER A 28 40.15 -41.88 -35.98
CA SER A 28 39.58 -40.55 -36.32
C SER A 28 39.26 -39.77 -35.03
N SER A 29 40.27 -39.11 -34.46
CA SER A 29 40.21 -38.51 -33.11
C SER A 29 39.73 -37.06 -33.04
N SER A 30 39.26 -36.45 -34.13
CA SER A 30 39.00 -34.99 -34.14
C SER A 30 37.54 -34.55 -34.21
N SER A 31 36.59 -35.40 -34.63
CA SER A 31 35.19 -34.99 -34.84
C SER A 31 34.20 -35.42 -33.75
N SER A 32 34.46 -36.51 -33.03
CA SER A 32 33.54 -37.06 -32.00
C SER A 32 33.64 -36.36 -30.63
N SER A 33 34.76 -35.69 -30.35
CA SER A 33 35.02 -34.96 -29.11
C SER A 33 34.32 -33.59 -29.08
N LEU A 34 34.08 -32.99 -30.25
CA LEU A 34 33.33 -31.74 -30.45
C LEU A 34 31.83 -31.96 -30.20
N SER A 35 31.24 -32.99 -30.81
CA SER A 35 29.84 -33.39 -30.61
C SER A 35 29.50 -33.71 -29.13
N LYS A 36 30.39 -34.43 -28.42
CA LYS A 36 30.21 -34.71 -26.98
C LYS A 36 30.37 -33.47 -26.09
N LYS A 37 31.20 -32.49 -26.48
CA LYS A 37 31.36 -31.22 -25.75
C LYS A 37 30.13 -30.33 -25.91
N GLU A 38 29.57 -30.24 -27.11
CA GLU A 38 28.35 -29.48 -27.40
C GLU A 38 27.13 -30.08 -26.67
N ALA A 39 26.97 -31.41 -26.72
CA ALA A 39 25.92 -32.10 -25.95
C ALA A 39 26.05 -31.88 -24.42
N ARG A 40 27.28 -31.85 -23.89
CA ARG A 40 27.55 -31.54 -22.47
C ARG A 40 27.33 -30.07 -22.13
N GLN A 41 27.54 -29.15 -23.07
CA GLN A 41 27.26 -27.72 -22.85
C GLN A 41 25.76 -27.43 -22.89
N ASN A 42 25.01 -28.01 -23.84
CA ASN A 42 23.56 -27.87 -23.92
C ASN A 42 22.87 -28.47 -22.70
N THR A 43 23.21 -29.70 -22.31
CA THR A 43 22.66 -30.30 -21.08
C THR A 43 23.03 -29.50 -19.83
N ARG A 44 24.22 -28.92 -19.74
CA ARG A 44 24.60 -28.03 -18.62
C ARG A 44 23.84 -26.70 -18.64
N GLY A 45 23.48 -26.18 -19.81
CA GLY A 45 22.59 -25.03 -19.97
C GLY A 45 21.18 -25.34 -19.48
N GLU A 46 20.58 -26.42 -19.99
CA GLU A 46 19.25 -26.89 -19.59
C GLU A 46 19.15 -27.22 -18.09
N ILE A 47 20.19 -27.84 -17.50
CA ILE A 47 20.26 -28.12 -16.05
C ILE A 47 20.37 -26.81 -15.24
N LYS A 48 21.06 -25.80 -15.75
CA LYS A 48 21.13 -24.48 -15.08
C LYS A 48 19.78 -23.76 -15.17
N ASP A 49 19.13 -23.79 -16.33
CA ASP A 49 17.87 -23.11 -16.57
C ASP A 49 16.74 -23.76 -15.76
N THR A 50 16.66 -25.09 -15.74
CA THR A 50 15.71 -25.83 -14.87
C THR A 50 15.97 -25.58 -13.39
N ARG A 51 17.23 -25.47 -12.95
CA ARG A 51 17.57 -25.13 -11.57
C ARG A 51 17.22 -23.69 -11.21
N ILE A 52 17.35 -22.75 -12.15
CA ILE A 52 16.92 -21.36 -11.98
C ILE A 52 15.39 -21.29 -11.90
N GLN A 53 14.68 -21.99 -12.79
CA GLN A 53 13.21 -22.07 -12.80
C GLN A 53 12.69 -22.71 -11.51
N ALA A 54 13.26 -23.83 -11.05
CA ALA A 54 12.88 -24.48 -9.80
C ALA A 54 13.18 -23.61 -8.57
N LYS A 55 14.29 -22.86 -8.56
CA LYS A 55 14.58 -21.90 -7.49
C LYS A 55 13.60 -20.73 -7.49
N ASN A 56 13.19 -20.25 -8.65
CA ASN A 56 12.23 -19.14 -8.76
C ASN A 56 10.83 -19.60 -8.34
N SER A 57 10.37 -20.79 -8.77
CA SER A 57 9.06 -21.32 -8.38
C SER A 57 8.95 -21.62 -6.88
N ILE A 58 10.00 -22.15 -6.26
CA ILE A 58 10.03 -22.35 -4.79
C ILE A 58 10.02 -21.01 -4.04
N LYS A 59 10.71 -19.98 -4.56
CA LYS A 59 10.69 -18.63 -3.97
C LYS A 59 9.32 -17.97 -4.11
N GLU A 60 8.70 -18.09 -5.29
CA GLU A 60 7.35 -17.59 -5.56
C GLU A 60 6.32 -18.27 -4.64
N ALA A 61 6.40 -19.59 -4.48
CA ALA A 61 5.55 -20.34 -3.56
C ALA A 61 5.68 -19.86 -2.10
N LYS A 62 6.91 -19.64 -1.61
CA LYS A 62 7.14 -19.10 -0.26
C LYS A 62 6.58 -17.69 -0.09
N THR A 63 6.77 -16.81 -1.08
CA THR A 63 6.19 -15.46 -1.04
C THR A 63 4.66 -15.48 -1.09
N GLU A 64 4.06 -16.46 -1.75
CA GLU A 64 2.60 -16.62 -1.82
C GLU A 64 2.01 -17.13 -0.50
N GLU A 65 2.70 -18.03 0.19
CA GLU A 65 2.32 -18.50 1.54
C GLU A 65 2.40 -17.36 2.57
N GLU A 66 3.51 -16.62 2.61
CA GLU A 66 3.66 -15.45 3.48
C GLU A 66 2.60 -14.37 3.18
N TRP A 67 2.24 -14.21 1.91
CA TRP A 67 1.18 -13.29 1.50
C TRP A 67 -0.19 -13.75 1.99
N LYS A 68 -0.51 -15.05 1.88
CA LYS A 68 -1.78 -15.62 2.39
C LYS A 68 -1.90 -15.48 3.90
N GLU A 69 -0.83 -15.68 4.65
CA GLU A 69 -0.82 -15.49 6.09
C GLU A 69 -1.03 -14.01 6.46
N LYS A 70 -0.27 -13.11 5.84
CA LYS A 70 -0.45 -11.66 6.02
C LYS A 70 -1.85 -11.19 5.61
N GLN A 71 -2.46 -11.79 4.60
CA GLN A 71 -3.84 -11.48 4.23
C GLN A 71 -4.82 -11.83 5.35
N LYS A 72 -4.69 -13.01 5.96
CA LYS A 72 -5.55 -13.42 7.09
C LYS A 72 -5.39 -12.49 8.28
N ASP A 73 -4.15 -12.10 8.59
CA ASP A 73 -3.89 -11.18 9.71
C ASP A 73 -4.44 -9.79 9.42
N LEU A 74 -4.25 -9.27 8.21
CA LEU A 74 -4.86 -8.01 7.79
C LEU A 74 -6.38 -8.07 7.82
N GLU A 75 -6.98 -9.20 7.49
CA GLU A 75 -8.43 -9.37 7.52
C GLU A 75 -8.97 -9.38 8.96
N LYS A 76 -8.30 -10.08 9.89
CA LYS A 76 -8.62 -10.01 11.32
C LYS A 76 -8.50 -8.59 11.85
N LEU A 77 -7.36 -7.94 11.57
CA LEU A 77 -7.07 -6.57 11.99
C LEU A 77 -8.11 -5.59 11.40
N ARG A 78 -8.52 -5.80 10.16
CA ARG A 78 -9.57 -5.03 9.50
C ARG A 78 -10.91 -5.23 10.19
N ASN A 79 -11.28 -6.47 10.51
CA ASN A 79 -12.56 -6.78 11.16
C ASN A 79 -12.63 -6.16 12.56
N GLU A 80 -11.56 -6.27 13.35
CA GLU A 80 -11.46 -5.65 14.68
C GLU A 80 -11.58 -4.13 14.62
N ARG A 81 -10.86 -3.50 13.69
CA ARG A 81 -10.92 -2.04 13.51
C ARG A 81 -12.29 -1.59 12.99
N ASN A 82 -12.87 -2.31 12.04
CA ASN A 82 -14.21 -2.02 11.53
C ASN A 82 -15.25 -2.11 12.66
N LYS A 83 -15.13 -3.10 13.55
CA LYS A 83 -15.99 -3.24 14.73
C LYS A 83 -15.83 -2.05 15.68
N LYS A 84 -14.59 -1.66 16.02
CA LYS A 84 -14.32 -0.47 16.85
C LYS A 84 -14.86 0.82 16.23
N ALA A 85 -14.70 0.99 14.92
CA ALA A 85 -15.24 2.13 14.19
C ALA A 85 -16.78 2.12 14.20
N GLN A 86 -17.41 0.95 14.06
CA GLN A 86 -18.85 0.79 14.15
C GLN A 86 -19.38 1.11 15.56
N ASP A 87 -18.69 0.65 16.62
CA ASP A 87 -19.07 0.94 18.00
C ASP A 87 -18.99 2.43 18.31
N THR A 88 -17.89 3.08 17.87
CA THR A 88 -17.70 4.53 17.99
C THR A 88 -18.82 5.30 17.30
N ARG A 89 -19.23 4.86 16.10
CA ARG A 89 -20.35 5.46 15.37
C ARG A 89 -21.69 5.22 16.03
N SER A 90 -21.92 4.04 16.59
CA SER A 90 -23.15 3.74 17.34
C SER A 90 -23.31 4.69 18.52
N ASN A 91 -22.23 4.97 19.24
CA ASN A 91 -22.22 5.95 20.33
C ASN A 91 -22.47 7.38 19.81
N ALA A 92 -21.85 7.77 18.70
CA ALA A 92 -22.12 9.07 18.07
C ALA A 92 -23.60 9.21 17.66
N ARG A 93 -24.21 8.16 17.07
CA ARG A 93 -25.63 8.14 16.68
C ARG A 93 -26.58 8.41 17.84
N LYS A 94 -26.30 7.88 19.03
CA LYS A 94 -27.10 8.20 20.23
C LYS A 94 -27.09 9.71 20.50
N THR A 95 -25.91 10.32 20.51
CA THR A 95 -25.79 11.77 20.73
C THR A 95 -26.39 12.62 19.60
N ILE A 96 -26.49 12.07 18.38
CA ILE A 96 -27.17 12.73 17.25
C ILE A 96 -28.68 12.77 17.48
N LEU A 97 -29.27 11.69 18.01
CA LEU A 97 -30.71 11.66 18.32
C LEU A 97 -31.07 12.74 19.34
N ASP A 98 -30.32 12.84 20.44
CA ASP A 98 -30.55 13.86 21.46
C ASP A 98 -30.44 15.29 20.88
N LYS A 99 -29.46 15.51 20.00
CA LYS A 99 -29.25 16.81 19.34
C LYS A 99 -30.33 17.12 18.31
N ARG A 100 -30.89 16.11 17.64
CA ARG A 100 -32.04 16.28 16.75
C ARG A 100 -33.29 16.69 17.48
N GLU A 101 -33.51 16.14 18.66
CA GLU A 101 -34.64 16.57 19.50
C GLU A 101 -34.48 18.02 19.93
N ALA A 102 -33.27 18.42 20.34
CA ALA A 102 -32.97 19.83 20.63
C ALA A 102 -33.19 20.74 19.40
N LEU A 103 -32.75 20.30 18.22
CA LEU A 103 -32.96 21.03 16.97
C LEU A 103 -34.45 21.15 16.63
N LYS A 104 -35.25 20.09 16.83
CA LYS A 104 -36.72 20.15 16.64
C LYS A 104 -37.37 21.17 17.56
N ILE A 105 -36.88 21.33 18.79
CA ILE A 105 -37.37 22.36 19.72
C ILE A 105 -37.03 23.76 19.19
N ASP A 106 -35.80 23.97 18.72
CA ASP A 106 -35.38 25.25 18.15
C ASP A 106 -36.15 25.59 16.85
N LEU A 107 -36.47 24.59 16.04
CA LEU A 107 -37.26 24.76 14.82
C LEU A 107 -38.71 25.22 15.08
N LYS A 108 -39.29 24.94 16.25
CA LYS A 108 -40.63 25.45 16.62
C LYS A 108 -40.67 26.98 16.79
N LYS A 109 -39.52 27.62 16.96
CA LYS A 109 -39.39 29.09 17.07
C LYS A 109 -39.45 29.78 15.71
N ILE A 110 -39.32 29.02 14.61
CA ILE A 110 -39.34 29.54 13.24
C ILE A 110 -40.78 29.59 12.75
N LYS A 111 -41.21 30.74 12.21
CA LYS A 111 -42.57 30.92 11.71
C LYS A 111 -42.77 30.25 10.34
N ASP A 112 -41.74 30.27 9.49
CA ASP A 112 -41.78 29.67 8.15
C ASP A 112 -41.49 28.16 8.16
N GLU A 113 -42.54 27.37 7.94
CA GLU A 113 -42.44 25.91 7.86
C GLU A 113 -41.52 25.40 6.74
N ARG A 114 -41.42 26.13 5.61
CA ARG A 114 -40.56 25.71 4.50
C ARG A 114 -39.10 25.81 4.91
N LYS A 115 -38.73 26.93 5.56
CA LYS A 115 -37.38 27.12 6.10
C LYS A 115 -37.05 26.08 7.16
N SER A 116 -37.97 25.80 8.07
CA SER A 116 -37.82 24.78 9.10
C SER A 116 -37.54 23.38 8.51
N LYS A 117 -38.34 22.96 7.52
CA LYS A 117 -38.15 21.69 6.79
C LYS A 117 -36.80 21.63 6.06
N ILE A 118 -36.35 22.73 5.46
CA ILE A 118 -35.04 22.80 4.78
C ILE A 118 -33.91 22.55 5.78
N VAL A 119 -34.00 23.15 6.98
CA VAL A 119 -32.97 22.98 8.01
C VAL A 119 -32.94 21.56 8.55
N GLU A 120 -34.11 20.96 8.82
CA GLU A 120 -34.18 19.55 9.24
C GLU A 120 -33.59 18.61 8.17
N ASN A 121 -33.91 18.85 6.90
CA ASN A 121 -33.33 18.08 5.80
C ASN A 121 -31.83 18.30 5.66
N THR A 122 -31.34 19.50 5.98
CA THR A 122 -29.91 19.81 5.96
C THR A 122 -29.17 19.08 7.08
N ASP A 123 -29.71 19.05 8.29
CA ASP A 123 -29.18 18.27 9.41
C ASP A 123 -29.02 16.78 9.04
N LYS A 124 -30.07 16.18 8.49
CA LYS A 124 -30.04 14.79 7.99
C LYS A 124 -28.97 14.57 6.91
N LYS A 125 -28.82 15.53 6.00
CA LYS A 125 -27.80 15.48 4.95
C LYS A 125 -26.38 15.59 5.51
N LEU A 126 -26.15 16.43 6.53
CA LEU A 126 -24.83 16.58 7.14
C LEU A 126 -24.35 15.27 7.78
N GLU A 127 -25.21 14.60 8.53
CA GLU A 127 -24.90 13.28 9.11
C GLU A 127 -24.57 12.27 8.00
N LYS A 128 -25.44 12.16 7.00
CA LYS A 128 -25.24 11.24 5.88
C LYS A 128 -23.93 11.50 5.13
N ILE A 129 -23.60 12.77 4.87
CA ILE A 129 -22.35 13.14 4.20
C ILE A 129 -21.14 12.72 5.05
N ASN A 130 -21.17 12.96 6.36
CA ASN A 130 -20.05 12.57 7.23
C ASN A 130 -19.87 11.04 7.26
N ASP A 131 -20.98 10.29 7.37
CA ASP A 131 -20.97 8.82 7.32
C ASP A 131 -20.44 8.31 5.98
N ASP A 132 -21.01 8.74 4.87
CA ASP A 132 -20.64 8.29 3.52
C ASP A 132 -19.16 8.59 3.21
N ARG A 133 -18.69 9.80 3.57
CA ARG A 133 -17.31 10.21 3.30
C ARG A 133 -16.31 9.48 4.18
N THR A 134 -16.58 9.34 5.47
CA THR A 134 -15.67 8.59 6.36
C THR A 134 -15.65 7.10 5.99
N ASN A 135 -16.78 6.50 5.61
CA ASN A 135 -16.84 5.13 5.06
C ASN A 135 -15.97 4.95 3.84
N HIS A 136 -16.08 5.86 2.88
CA HIS A 136 -15.27 5.81 1.68
C HIS A 136 -13.77 5.91 2.01
N LEU A 137 -13.37 6.84 2.88
CA LEU A 137 -11.97 7.03 3.27
C LEU A 137 -11.41 5.81 4.03
N LEU A 138 -12.18 5.18 4.91
CA LEU A 138 -11.77 3.93 5.57
C LEU A 138 -11.55 2.81 4.55
N ASN A 139 -12.40 2.71 3.52
CA ASN A 139 -12.22 1.74 2.44
C ASN A 139 -10.94 2.00 1.64
N VAL A 140 -10.62 3.26 1.34
CA VAL A 140 -9.34 3.63 0.70
C VAL A 140 -8.17 3.21 1.58
N LEU A 141 -8.20 3.48 2.88
CA LEU A 141 -7.13 3.09 3.81
C LEU A 141 -6.96 1.56 3.88
N ASN A 142 -8.05 0.79 3.82
CA ASN A 142 -7.98 -0.68 3.73
C ASN A 142 -7.23 -1.15 2.46
N HIS A 143 -7.42 -0.47 1.33
CA HIS A 143 -6.69 -0.79 0.10
C HIS A 143 -5.21 -0.41 0.20
N LEU A 144 -4.90 0.73 0.81
CA LEU A 144 -3.52 1.17 1.04
C LEU A 144 -2.75 0.19 1.94
N GLU A 145 -3.37 -0.34 2.99
CA GLU A 145 -2.75 -1.36 3.85
C GLU A 145 -2.45 -2.65 3.10
N LYS A 146 -3.41 -3.11 2.27
CA LYS A 146 -3.17 -4.28 1.41
C LYS A 146 -2.01 -4.04 0.46
N ALA A 147 -1.92 -2.85 -0.14
CA ALA A 147 -0.80 -2.51 -1.02
C ALA A 147 0.53 -2.48 -0.25
N LEU A 148 0.57 -1.84 0.92
CA LEU A 148 1.75 -1.79 1.77
C LEU A 148 2.22 -3.18 2.21
N ALA A 149 1.30 -4.07 2.54
CA ALA A 149 1.65 -5.43 2.90
C ALA A 149 2.27 -6.22 1.74
N LYS A 150 1.79 -6.02 0.50
CA LYS A 150 2.44 -6.61 -0.69
C LYS A 150 3.85 -6.06 -0.86
N ILE A 151 4.02 -4.76 -0.67
CA ILE A 151 5.34 -4.11 -0.72
C ILE A 151 6.26 -4.74 0.33
N ASN A 152 5.78 -4.96 1.56
CA ASN A 152 6.57 -5.59 2.62
C ASN A 152 7.00 -7.04 2.30
N VAL A 153 6.11 -7.85 1.71
CA VAL A 153 6.49 -9.20 1.23
C VAL A 153 7.62 -9.10 0.20
N ARG A 154 7.50 -8.17 -0.76
CA ARG A 154 8.52 -8.00 -1.80
C ARG A 154 9.83 -7.42 -1.27
N ILE A 155 9.78 -6.53 -0.29
CA ILE A 155 10.97 -6.03 0.44
C ILE A 155 11.70 -7.20 1.10
N SER A 156 10.98 -8.06 1.83
CA SER A 156 11.58 -9.25 2.45
C SER A 156 12.21 -10.17 1.42
N ALA A 157 11.51 -10.45 0.32
CA ALA A 157 12.01 -11.30 -0.76
C ALA A 157 13.28 -10.71 -1.42
N ALA A 158 13.30 -9.40 -1.70
CA ALA A 158 14.47 -8.72 -2.25
C ALA A 158 15.66 -8.75 -1.28
N GLN A 159 15.42 -8.55 0.02
CA GLN A 159 16.45 -8.67 1.04
C GLN A 159 17.04 -10.09 1.12
N SER A 160 16.20 -11.13 1.05
CA SER A 160 16.67 -12.53 0.99
C SER A 160 17.49 -12.85 -0.26
N ASN A 161 17.35 -12.05 -1.32
CA ASN A 161 18.16 -12.12 -2.53
C ASN A 161 19.44 -11.26 -2.45
N GLY A 162 19.75 -10.66 -1.30
CA GLY A 162 20.95 -9.84 -1.09
C GLY A 162 20.85 -8.43 -1.67
N VAL A 163 19.65 -7.97 -2.05
CA VAL A 163 19.42 -6.59 -2.50
C VAL A 163 19.39 -5.66 -1.28
N ASP A 164 20.07 -4.51 -1.37
CA ASP A 164 19.91 -3.46 -0.36
C ASP A 164 18.53 -2.80 -0.48
N VAL A 165 17.70 -3.05 0.52
CA VAL A 165 16.33 -2.53 0.62
C VAL A 165 16.18 -1.49 1.74
N SER A 166 17.28 -0.95 2.26
CA SER A 166 17.27 0.01 3.38
C SER A 166 16.33 1.20 3.16
N SER A 167 16.39 1.82 1.98
CA SER A 167 15.52 2.93 1.59
C SER A 167 14.04 2.52 1.47
N ALA A 168 13.76 1.34 0.90
CA ALA A 168 12.42 0.81 0.74
C ALA A 168 11.78 0.45 2.10
N LYS A 169 12.56 -0.13 3.03
CA LYS A 169 12.12 -0.39 4.40
C LYS A 169 11.73 0.89 5.13
N LYS A 170 12.62 1.90 5.10
CA LYS A 170 12.33 3.20 5.73
C LYS A 170 11.04 3.82 5.15
N ALA A 171 10.90 3.82 3.83
CA ALA A 171 9.69 4.35 3.18
C ALA A 171 8.43 3.55 3.54
N SER A 172 8.54 2.23 3.72
CA SER A 172 7.44 1.38 4.18
C SER A 172 7.01 1.70 5.62
N ASP A 173 7.97 1.90 6.53
CA ASP A 173 7.69 2.30 7.92
C ASP A 173 7.03 3.67 7.98
N ASP A 174 7.51 4.63 7.17
CA ASP A 174 6.91 5.96 7.06
C ASP A 174 5.48 5.88 6.51
N ALA A 175 5.22 4.98 5.54
CA ALA A 175 3.87 4.72 5.04
C ALA A 175 2.94 4.08 6.08
N ALA A 176 3.44 3.13 6.88
CA ALA A 176 2.67 2.53 7.96
C ALA A 176 2.22 3.57 8.99
N LYS A 177 3.12 4.48 9.38
CA LYS A 177 2.82 5.61 10.28
C LYS A 177 1.78 6.56 9.68
N ALA A 178 1.93 6.90 8.40
CA ALA A 178 0.99 7.78 7.71
C ALA A 178 -0.42 7.17 7.60
N ILE A 179 -0.53 5.87 7.31
CA ILE A 179 -1.82 5.14 7.31
C ILE A 179 -2.45 5.16 8.71
N ALA A 180 -1.67 4.89 9.76
CA ALA A 180 -2.17 4.91 11.12
C ALA A 180 -2.72 6.29 11.51
N ALA A 181 -1.97 7.37 11.23
CA ALA A 181 -2.41 8.74 11.46
C ALA A 181 -3.70 9.08 10.68
N ALA A 182 -3.77 8.66 9.40
CA ALA A 182 -4.95 8.87 8.58
C ALA A 182 -6.18 8.12 9.11
N ARG A 183 -6.02 6.88 9.61
CA ARG A 183 -7.12 6.15 10.27
C ARG A 183 -7.63 6.90 11.48
N THR A 184 -6.75 7.32 12.38
CA THR A 184 -7.13 8.08 13.58
C THR A 184 -7.89 9.36 13.21
N ALA A 185 -7.44 10.09 12.18
CA ALA A 185 -8.13 11.29 11.70
C ALA A 185 -9.54 10.99 11.16
N VAL A 186 -9.70 9.91 10.38
CA VAL A 186 -11.01 9.49 9.84
C VAL A 186 -11.94 9.01 10.94
N GLU A 187 -11.44 8.27 11.93
CA GLU A 187 -12.22 7.80 13.08
C GLU A 187 -12.67 8.96 13.96
N ALA A 188 -11.78 9.92 14.24
CA ALA A 188 -12.13 11.15 14.95
C ALA A 188 -13.21 11.94 14.21
N GLN A 189 -13.09 12.06 12.89
CA GLN A 189 -14.09 12.72 12.05
C GLN A 189 -15.44 11.99 12.04
N ALA A 190 -15.44 10.66 12.02
CA ALA A 190 -16.66 9.85 12.08
C ALA A 190 -17.40 10.01 13.42
N ALA A 191 -16.67 10.31 14.50
CA ALA A 191 -17.26 10.56 15.82
C ALA A 191 -17.80 12.00 15.99
N LYS A 192 -17.48 12.94 15.09
CA LYS A 192 -17.93 14.32 15.21
C LYS A 192 -19.43 14.45 14.93
N VAL A 193 -20.08 15.28 15.74
CA VAL A 193 -21.49 15.62 15.59
C VAL A 193 -21.66 17.12 15.37
N TYR A 194 -22.17 17.48 14.21
CA TYR A 194 -22.36 18.85 13.76
C TYR A 194 -23.70 19.40 14.26
N LYS A 195 -23.70 20.00 15.46
CA LYS A 195 -24.88 20.65 16.01
C LYS A 195 -25.14 21.97 15.29
N MET A 196 -26.36 22.15 14.81
CA MET A 196 -26.88 23.44 14.35
C MET A 196 -27.59 24.10 15.53
N THR A 197 -27.25 25.35 15.84
CA THR A 197 -27.96 26.15 16.83
C THR A 197 -28.59 27.32 16.11
N ILE A 198 -29.90 27.45 16.26
CA ILE A 198 -30.69 28.46 15.57
C ILE A 198 -31.17 29.45 16.64
N THR A 199 -30.69 30.68 16.58
CA THR A 199 -31.13 31.73 17.52
C THR A 199 -32.23 32.60 16.92
N ASP A 200 -32.07 33.00 15.66
CA ASP A 200 -32.94 33.96 14.98
C ASP A 200 -33.26 33.53 13.54
N GLU A 201 -34.50 33.74 13.10
CA GLU A 201 -34.92 33.41 11.73
C GLU A 201 -34.13 34.18 10.66
N ASN A 202 -33.75 35.43 10.93
CA ASN A 202 -32.96 36.26 10.02
C ASN A 202 -31.51 35.76 9.86
N LYS A 203 -30.99 35.00 10.84
CA LYS A 203 -29.63 34.44 10.83
C LYS A 203 -29.58 32.99 10.36
N LEU A 204 -30.74 32.37 10.13
CA LEU A 204 -30.87 30.95 9.77
C LEU A 204 -29.91 30.50 8.66
N LYS A 205 -29.82 31.28 7.56
CA LYS A 205 -28.94 30.97 6.44
C LYS A 205 -27.46 30.99 6.84
N ALA A 206 -27.06 31.95 7.66
CA ALA A 206 -25.69 32.08 8.15
C ALA A 206 -25.34 30.94 9.12
N ASP A 207 -26.24 30.63 10.06
CA ASP A 207 -26.04 29.57 11.05
C ASP A 207 -25.91 28.21 10.36
N VAL A 208 -26.81 27.90 9.43
CA VAL A 208 -26.77 26.68 8.61
C VAL A 208 -25.48 26.63 7.79
N GLY A 209 -25.16 27.71 7.08
CA GLY A 209 -23.98 27.81 6.24
C GLY A 209 -22.68 27.61 7.02
N SER A 210 -22.61 28.11 8.26
CA SER A 210 -21.44 27.96 9.12
C SER A 210 -21.20 26.49 9.49
N THR A 211 -22.26 25.73 9.80
CA THR A 211 -22.16 24.32 10.16
C THR A 211 -21.81 23.46 8.95
N VAL A 212 -22.39 23.75 7.79
CA VAL A 212 -22.04 23.09 6.52
C VAL A 212 -20.56 23.32 6.18
N LYS A 213 -20.08 24.57 6.30
CA LYS A 213 -18.69 24.91 6.03
C LYS A 213 -17.73 24.20 6.98
N LYS A 214 -18.06 24.13 8.28
CA LYS A 214 -17.27 23.35 9.26
C LYS A 214 -17.10 21.90 8.85
N LEU A 215 -18.18 21.21 8.44
CA LEU A 215 -18.09 19.83 7.95
C LEU A 215 -17.20 19.74 6.70
N GLN A 216 -17.34 20.67 5.75
CA GLN A 216 -16.54 20.68 4.54
C GLN A 216 -15.04 20.87 4.82
N ASP A 217 -14.70 21.83 5.66
CA ASP A 217 -13.32 22.13 6.04
C ASP A 217 -12.69 20.94 6.77
N ASP A 218 -13.41 20.36 7.72
CA ASP A 218 -13.00 19.15 8.44
C ASP A 218 -12.74 17.98 7.48
N LEU A 219 -13.67 17.67 6.59
CA LEU A 219 -13.52 16.59 5.60
C LEU A 219 -12.35 16.84 4.65
N LYS A 220 -12.08 18.11 4.29
CA LYS A 220 -10.93 18.49 3.46
C LYS A 220 -9.62 18.19 4.19
N GLN A 221 -9.52 18.53 5.47
CA GLN A 221 -8.32 18.22 6.26
C GLN A 221 -8.09 16.71 6.35
N VAL A 222 -9.13 15.94 6.64
CA VAL A 222 -9.03 14.47 6.69
C VAL A 222 -8.57 13.90 5.34
N ARG A 223 -9.11 14.41 4.23
CA ARG A 223 -8.69 14.00 2.89
C ARG A 223 -7.22 14.26 2.62
N ILE A 224 -6.67 15.39 3.07
CA ILE A 224 -5.24 15.72 2.93
C ILE A 224 -4.38 14.69 3.67
N VAL A 225 -4.78 14.31 4.89
CA VAL A 225 -4.06 13.29 5.68
C VAL A 225 -4.11 11.93 4.97
N VAL A 226 -5.26 11.52 4.43
CA VAL A 226 -5.40 10.27 3.66
C VAL A 226 -4.56 10.30 2.38
N GLN A 227 -4.49 11.45 1.71
CA GLN A 227 -3.66 11.63 0.52
C GLN A 227 -2.17 11.51 0.86
N SER A 228 -1.72 12.08 1.99
CA SER A 228 -0.36 11.89 2.49
C SER A 228 -0.04 10.40 2.71
N ALA A 229 -0.97 9.62 3.27
CA ALA A 229 -0.82 8.17 3.41
C ALA A 229 -0.71 7.46 2.06
N HIS A 230 -1.55 7.84 1.08
CA HIS A 230 -1.46 7.30 -0.29
C HIS A 230 -0.09 7.59 -0.92
N ASP A 231 0.40 8.82 -0.81
CA ASP A 231 1.68 9.22 -1.38
C ASP A 231 2.86 8.54 -0.69
N ALA A 232 2.78 8.29 0.62
CA ALA A 232 3.78 7.52 1.35
C ALA A 232 3.84 6.06 0.86
N VAL A 233 2.70 5.40 0.64
CA VAL A 233 2.66 4.04 0.06
C VAL A 233 3.24 4.04 -1.35
N LYS A 234 2.92 5.04 -2.18
CA LYS A 234 3.50 5.18 -3.52
C LYS A 234 5.02 5.35 -3.45
N LYS A 235 5.53 6.17 -2.53
CA LYS A 235 6.98 6.34 -2.30
C LYS A 235 7.65 5.02 -1.89
N ALA A 236 7.03 4.23 -1.02
CA ALA A 236 7.53 2.90 -0.66
C ALA A 236 7.61 1.97 -1.87
N ALA A 237 6.59 1.96 -2.73
CA ALA A 237 6.60 1.17 -3.96
C ALA A 237 7.71 1.61 -4.93
N VAL A 238 7.90 2.92 -5.12
CA VAL A 238 8.97 3.46 -5.97
C VAL A 238 10.35 3.15 -5.41
N ALA A 239 10.56 3.32 -4.09
CA ALA A 239 11.82 2.99 -3.44
C ALA A 239 12.18 1.51 -3.61
N LEU A 240 11.20 0.61 -3.48
CA LEU A 240 11.39 -0.81 -3.77
C LEU A 240 11.74 -1.03 -5.24
N ALA A 241 11.00 -0.43 -6.17
CA ALA A 241 11.26 -0.58 -7.62
C ALA A 241 12.68 -0.16 -7.99
N LYS A 242 13.18 0.94 -7.42
CA LYS A 242 14.56 1.40 -7.59
C LYS A 242 15.58 0.42 -7.02
N ALA A 243 15.33 -0.11 -5.82
CA ALA A 243 16.21 -1.09 -5.19
C ALA A 243 16.36 -2.37 -6.04
N ILE A 244 15.29 -2.81 -6.71
CA ILE A 244 15.29 -4.01 -7.57
C ILE A 244 15.58 -3.72 -9.05
N GLY A 245 15.96 -2.48 -9.41
CA GLY A 245 16.40 -2.13 -10.76
C GLY A 245 15.29 -2.03 -11.83
N LEU A 246 14.04 -1.82 -11.44
CA LEU A 246 12.88 -1.68 -12.35
C LEU A 246 12.60 -0.20 -12.70
N GLU A 247 13.60 0.59 -13.06
CA GLU A 247 13.35 1.98 -13.49
C GLU A 247 12.83 2.05 -14.93
N ASP A 248 11.68 2.71 -15.12
CA ASP A 248 11.26 3.25 -16.41
C ASP A 248 12.22 4.38 -16.80
N LYS A 249 12.98 4.15 -17.88
CA LYS A 249 13.84 5.15 -18.51
C LYS A 249 13.01 6.40 -18.85
N PRO A 250 13.36 7.61 -18.38
CA PRO A 250 12.65 8.82 -18.77
C PRO A 250 12.78 9.02 -20.29
N LYS A 251 11.64 9.22 -20.95
CA LYS A 251 11.54 9.60 -22.36
C LYS A 251 12.27 10.93 -22.54
N SER A 252 13.46 10.87 -23.13
CA SER A 252 14.23 12.03 -23.58
C SER A 252 13.46 12.74 -24.71
N SER A 253 13.09 14.01 -24.51
CA SER A 253 13.03 15.02 -25.58
C SER A 253 12.79 16.44 -25.04
N SER A 254 13.84 17.26 -25.15
CA SER A 254 13.86 18.68 -25.57
C SER A 254 13.09 19.76 -24.77
N SER A 255 13.84 20.58 -24.02
CA SER A 255 14.12 21.99 -24.41
C SER A 255 14.93 22.69 -23.32
N SER A 256 16.25 22.65 -23.48
CA SER A 256 17.16 23.61 -22.86
C SER A 256 17.00 24.96 -23.57
N VAL A 257 16.24 25.89 -22.98
CA VAL A 257 16.37 27.31 -23.33
C VAL A 257 17.35 27.91 -22.33
N SER A 258 18.60 28.00 -22.79
CA SER A 258 19.61 28.91 -22.26
C SER A 258 19.08 30.34 -22.33
N SER A 259 19.06 31.04 -21.20
CA SER A 259 19.12 32.51 -21.16
C SER A 259 20.34 32.90 -20.33
N SER A 260 21.48 32.90 -21.01
CA SER A 260 22.70 33.54 -20.55
C SER A 260 22.53 35.06 -20.67
N VAL A 261 22.19 35.72 -19.57
CA VAL A 261 22.40 37.16 -19.44
C VAL A 261 23.83 37.37 -18.95
N SER A 262 24.69 37.88 -19.84
CA SER A 262 25.96 38.51 -19.48
C SER A 262 26.08 39.85 -20.19
N SER A 263 26.39 40.83 -19.36
CA SER A 263 26.59 42.26 -19.55
C SER A 263 27.76 42.67 -20.45
N GLN A 264 27.62 43.79 -21.19
CA GLN A 264 28.59 44.89 -21.41
C GLN A 264 28.07 45.82 -22.54
N SER A 265 27.78 47.11 -22.33
CA SER A 265 28.68 48.29 -22.20
C SER A 265 28.97 48.99 -23.54
N SER A 266 28.70 50.30 -23.63
CA SER A 266 29.41 51.42 -24.34
C SER A 266 28.38 52.55 -24.60
N SER A 267 28.46 53.78 -24.06
CA SER A 267 29.47 54.84 -24.20
C SER A 267 29.77 55.21 -25.66
N GLN A 268 28.98 56.14 -26.23
CA GLN A 268 29.35 57.51 -26.60
C GLN A 268 28.11 58.26 -27.11
#